data_AF-A0A8T9CD31-F1
#
_entry.id   AF-A0A8T9CD31-F1
#
_cell.length_a   1.000
_cell.length_b   1.000
_cell.length_c   1.000
_cell.angle_alpha   90.00
_cell.angle_beta   90.00
_cell.angle_gamma   90.00
#
_symmetry.space_group_name_H-M   'P 1'
#
loop_
_entity.id
_entity.type
_entity.pdbx_description
1 polymer ?
#
loop_
_entity_poly.entity_id
_entity_poly.type
_entity_poly.pdbx_seq_one_letter_code
_entity_poly.pdbx_strand_id
1 'polypeptide(L)'
;MQGTCPISSASPPLSALGGGDGAGQMQHFVTDDQMNIFRLPVSWQYLVNNQLGGTLDSTNLGKYDQLMQACLATGAYCAIDIHNFARFNGAIIGQTSGGPTNDQFVALWTELATKYKSNTKVVFGLMNEPHALDIAAWAVTVQLVVTAIRNAGASTQMMLLPGTDFTSAGTFVSSGSGAALIGVTNPDNTTTGLVLDVHKYLDVDNSGTHTDCTTNNTDAFATVADFLRQNSRQALVSETGAGSSESCFTDFCAQNTFLNQNSDVFLGYIAWAAGSFATSYNLSLTPSKKNGKFVDNALASQCVIAPWLGFTPSSSSNTPVSTGVSSPTASSGNINVIATSTGTTLTTTSTGASSLTSVSSFATVSSFATISSSFATLTSLASISSLANFTSKTSASSTSAGTTSASSLAKSTNGANPGTITGRMMIGVGAMLVAGFL
;
A
#
# COMPACT_ATOMS: atom_id res chain seq x y z
N MET A 1 17.23 -8.29 7.11
CA MET A 1 17.25 -7.16 8.06
C MET A 1 16.46 -7.51 9.32
N GLN A 2 16.81 -7.04 10.51
CA GLN A 2 16.22 -7.52 11.79
C GLN A 2 15.21 -6.58 12.44
N GLY A 3 14.88 -5.43 11.83
CA GLY A 3 13.99 -4.44 12.47
C GLY A 3 14.59 -3.87 13.76
N THR A 4 15.90 -3.68 13.80
CA THR A 4 16.64 -3.01 14.89
C THR A 4 17.03 -1.62 14.41
N CYS A 5 16.76 -0.59 15.22
CA CYS A 5 17.17 0.78 14.93
C CYS A 5 17.83 1.41 16.17
N PRO A 6 19.13 1.72 16.13
CA PRO A 6 19.78 2.55 17.13
C PRO A 6 19.24 3.99 17.01
N ILE A 7 18.36 4.42 17.92
CA ILE A 7 17.73 5.75 17.81
C ILE A 7 18.72 6.92 17.79
N SER A 8 19.95 6.71 18.27
CA SER A 8 21.03 7.71 18.23
C SER A 8 21.62 7.93 16.84
N SER A 9 21.41 7.00 15.90
CA SER A 9 21.85 7.14 14.51
C SER A 9 20.78 7.71 13.57
N ALA A 10 19.56 7.97 14.08
CA ALA A 10 18.47 8.48 13.27
C ALA A 10 18.85 9.82 12.62
N SER A 11 18.79 9.90 11.29
CA SER A 11 19.21 11.07 10.52
C SER A 11 18.02 11.74 9.81
N PRO A 12 17.20 12.53 10.52
CA PRO A 12 16.02 13.17 9.93
C PRO A 12 16.39 14.07 8.76
N PRO A 13 15.65 14.04 7.63
CA PRO A 13 15.83 14.99 6.53
C PRO A 13 15.21 16.36 6.89
N LEU A 14 15.69 16.93 8.00
CA LEU A 14 15.34 18.24 8.51
C LEU A 14 16.64 19.00 8.81
N SER A 15 16.93 20.05 8.04
CA SER A 15 18.14 20.87 8.25
C SER A 15 18.18 21.50 9.65
N ALA A 16 17.03 21.82 10.24
CA ALA A 16 16.93 22.31 11.61
C ALA A 16 17.42 21.30 12.66
N LEU A 17 17.49 20.02 12.31
CA LEU A 17 17.97 18.92 13.16
C LEU A 17 19.32 18.37 12.70
N GLY A 18 20.00 19.08 11.78
CA GLY A 18 21.34 18.71 11.29
C GLY A 18 21.37 17.66 10.17
N GLY A 19 20.22 17.25 9.63
CA GLY A 19 20.18 16.35 8.48
C GLY A 19 19.91 17.06 7.14
N GLY A 20 19.49 16.29 6.13
CA GLY A 20 19.25 16.81 4.79
C GLY A 20 18.16 17.88 4.72
N ASP A 21 18.17 18.71 3.68
CA ASP A 21 17.11 19.69 3.41
C ASP A 21 15.87 19.03 2.79
N GLY A 22 15.20 18.16 3.55
CA GLY A 22 14.05 17.39 3.04
C GLY A 22 12.87 18.27 2.64
N ALA A 23 12.62 19.37 3.38
CA ALA A 23 11.55 20.31 3.03
C ALA A 23 11.83 21.00 1.69
N GLY A 24 13.05 21.50 1.48
CA GLY A 24 13.45 22.10 0.20
C GLY A 24 13.45 21.09 -0.96
N GLN A 25 13.91 19.86 -0.69
CA GLN A 25 13.86 18.77 -1.67
C GLN A 25 12.43 18.45 -2.10
N MET A 26 11.51 18.20 -1.16
CA MET A 26 10.11 17.91 -1.47
C MET A 26 9.47 19.08 -2.22
N GLN A 27 9.75 20.33 -1.83
CA GLN A 27 9.23 21.51 -2.52
C GLN A 27 9.70 21.55 -3.99
N HIS A 28 11.00 21.30 -4.24
CA HIS A 28 11.59 21.18 -5.58
C HIS A 28 10.89 20.09 -6.39
N PHE A 29 10.79 18.88 -5.85
CA PHE A 29 10.16 17.75 -6.53
C PHE A 29 8.70 18.01 -6.90
N VAL A 30 7.95 18.77 -6.08
CA VAL A 30 6.58 19.15 -6.44
C VAL A 30 6.55 20.27 -7.48
N THR A 31 7.34 21.34 -7.33
CA THR A 31 7.20 22.53 -8.20
C THR A 31 7.82 22.34 -9.57
N ASP A 32 8.96 21.68 -9.60
CA ASP A 32 9.82 21.62 -10.78
C ASP A 32 9.58 20.30 -11.52
N ASP A 33 9.39 19.22 -10.76
CA ASP A 33 9.23 17.87 -11.31
C ASP A 33 7.78 17.35 -11.28
N GLN A 34 6.85 18.06 -10.63
CA GLN A 34 5.44 17.72 -10.48
C GLN A 34 5.14 16.42 -9.70
N MET A 35 6.10 15.90 -8.93
CA MET A 35 5.87 14.75 -8.03
C MET A 35 4.74 15.04 -7.04
N ASN A 36 4.01 14.00 -6.62
CA ASN A 36 2.77 14.21 -5.86
C ASN A 36 2.63 13.36 -4.59
N ILE A 37 3.67 12.64 -4.18
CA ILE A 37 3.71 11.88 -2.93
C ILE A 37 5.16 11.63 -2.51
N PHE A 38 5.37 11.58 -1.19
CA PHE A 38 6.64 11.25 -0.58
C PHE A 38 6.45 10.17 0.48
N ARG A 39 7.39 9.22 0.55
CA ARG A 39 7.42 8.20 1.61
C ARG A 39 8.41 8.62 2.66
N LEU A 40 7.96 8.62 3.91
CA LEU A 40 8.69 9.15 5.05
C LEU A 40 8.97 8.04 6.07
N PRO A 41 9.97 7.16 5.80
CA PRO A 41 10.37 6.10 6.71
C PRO A 41 10.64 6.60 8.12
N VAL A 42 10.25 5.81 9.10
CA VAL A 42 10.60 6.00 10.50
C VAL A 42 10.58 4.66 11.21
N SER A 43 11.56 4.42 12.09
CA SER A 43 11.53 3.20 12.90
C SER A 43 10.50 3.28 14.02
N TRP A 44 9.88 2.15 14.33
CA TRP A 44 9.03 1.97 15.49
C TRP A 44 9.79 2.37 16.77
N GLN A 45 11.03 1.90 16.93
CA GLN A 45 11.91 2.26 18.05
C GLN A 45 12.02 3.76 18.25
N TYR A 46 12.18 4.54 17.17
CA TYR A 46 12.24 5.99 17.26
C TYR A 46 10.94 6.57 17.78
N LEU A 47 9.80 6.16 17.21
CA LEU A 47 8.48 6.67 17.58
C LEU A 47 8.09 6.41 19.04
N VAL A 48 8.50 5.27 19.62
CA VAL A 48 8.19 4.92 21.01
C VAL A 48 9.40 5.03 21.95
N ASN A 49 10.50 5.62 21.49
CA ASN A 49 11.75 5.76 22.26
C ASN A 49 12.19 4.44 22.92
N ASN A 50 12.22 3.37 22.10
CA ASN A 50 12.50 1.97 22.47
C ASN A 50 11.55 1.32 23.49
N GLN A 51 10.45 1.98 23.88
CA GLN A 51 9.46 1.41 24.79
C GLN A 51 8.43 0.59 24.01
N LEU A 52 8.72 -0.70 23.75
CA LEU A 52 7.78 -1.59 23.06
C LEU A 52 6.43 -1.66 23.80
N GLY A 53 5.35 -1.33 23.10
CA GLY A 53 4.00 -1.25 23.68
C GLY A 53 3.73 0.02 24.49
N GLY A 54 4.70 0.95 24.57
CA GLY A 54 4.51 2.30 25.09
C GLY A 54 3.77 3.20 24.11
N THR A 55 3.36 4.37 24.60
CA THR A 55 2.78 5.44 23.78
C THR A 55 3.84 6.08 22.88
N LEU A 56 3.41 6.84 21.87
CA LEU A 56 4.32 7.66 21.07
C LEU A 56 5.10 8.64 21.98
N ASP A 57 6.42 8.66 21.82
CA ASP A 57 7.30 9.61 22.50
C ASP A 57 7.07 11.01 21.90
N SER A 58 6.58 11.95 22.71
CA SER A 58 6.21 13.29 22.25
C SER A 58 7.36 14.07 21.60
N THR A 59 8.61 13.83 22.01
CA THR A 59 9.76 14.53 21.47
C THR A 59 10.13 13.98 20.09
N ASN A 60 10.22 12.66 19.97
CA ASN A 60 10.54 12.00 18.71
C ASN A 60 9.40 12.16 17.69
N LEU A 61 8.15 12.02 18.13
CA LEU A 61 6.98 12.30 17.30
C LEU A 61 6.94 13.76 16.85
N GLY A 62 7.29 14.71 17.72
CA GLY A 62 7.36 16.13 17.35
C GLY A 62 8.41 16.44 16.28
N LYS A 63 9.52 15.69 16.24
CA LYS A 63 10.51 15.78 15.16
C LYS A 63 9.99 15.14 13.87
N TYR A 64 9.42 13.95 13.95
CA TYR A 64 8.84 13.28 12.78
C TYR A 64 7.69 14.10 12.16
N ASP A 65 6.85 14.70 13.00
CA ASP A 65 5.74 15.54 12.58
C ASP A 65 6.21 16.80 11.84
N GLN A 66 7.36 17.38 12.17
CA GLN A 66 7.91 18.50 11.38
C GLN A 66 8.14 18.11 9.92
N LEU A 67 8.64 16.91 9.66
CA LEU A 67 8.81 16.40 8.30
C LEU A 67 7.47 16.10 7.63
N MET A 68 6.54 15.47 8.36
CA MET A 68 5.17 15.25 7.87
C MET A 68 4.49 16.55 7.46
N GLN A 69 4.57 17.60 8.30
CA GLN A 69 3.98 18.91 7.98
C GLN A 69 4.69 19.58 6.81
N ALA A 70 6.02 19.48 6.70
CA ALA A 70 6.75 19.98 5.55
C ALA A 70 6.31 19.30 4.25
N CYS A 71 6.12 17.98 4.27
CA CYS A 71 5.57 17.22 3.15
C CYS A 71 4.14 17.68 2.82
N LEU A 72 3.24 17.73 3.80
CA LEU A 72 1.83 18.08 3.59
C LEU A 72 1.65 19.52 3.08
N ALA A 73 2.54 20.44 3.47
CA ALA A 73 2.55 21.82 2.99
C ALA A 73 2.80 21.94 1.48
N THR A 74 3.41 20.94 0.85
CA THR A 74 3.59 20.90 -0.62
C THR A 74 2.30 20.57 -1.38
N GLY A 75 1.28 20.03 -0.69
CA GLY A 75 0.05 19.50 -1.32
C GLY A 75 0.14 18.05 -1.81
N ALA A 76 1.33 17.44 -1.71
CA ALA A 76 1.56 16.02 -1.99
C ALA A 76 0.88 15.10 -0.97
N TYR A 77 0.75 13.81 -1.30
CA TYR A 77 0.49 12.79 -0.29
C TYR A 77 1.76 12.49 0.52
N CYS A 78 1.60 12.11 1.77
CA CYS A 78 2.71 11.83 2.68
C CYS A 78 2.51 10.47 3.32
N ALA A 79 3.30 9.49 2.89
CA ALA A 79 3.22 8.13 3.37
C ALA A 79 4.07 7.96 4.62
N ILE A 80 3.42 7.66 5.75
CA ILE A 80 4.10 7.17 6.94
C ILE A 80 4.53 5.74 6.66
N ASP A 81 5.81 5.45 6.83
CA ASP A 81 6.35 4.10 6.65
C ASP A 81 7.01 3.63 7.94
N ILE A 82 6.47 2.57 8.53
CA ILE A 82 7.08 1.93 9.70
C ILE A 82 8.18 1.00 9.23
N HIS A 83 9.43 1.46 9.29
CA HIS A 83 10.56 0.86 8.59
C HIS A 83 11.21 -0.31 9.37
N ASN A 84 10.42 -1.34 9.66
CA ASN A 84 10.74 -2.34 10.70
C ASN A 84 10.77 -3.82 10.25
N PHE A 85 10.52 -4.16 8.99
CA PHE A 85 10.65 -5.55 8.49
C PHE A 85 9.75 -6.55 9.22
N ALA A 86 8.57 -6.09 9.64
CA ALA A 86 7.62 -6.78 10.53
C ALA A 86 8.24 -7.26 11.87
N ARG A 87 9.29 -6.57 12.34
CA ARG A 87 10.06 -6.96 13.52
C ARG A 87 10.31 -5.79 14.47
N PHE A 88 10.49 -6.14 15.74
CA PHE A 88 11.08 -5.26 16.75
C PHE A 88 12.27 -5.99 17.38
N ASN A 89 13.49 -5.50 17.11
CA ASN A 89 14.74 -6.08 17.61
C ASN A 89 14.87 -7.59 17.32
N GLY A 90 14.61 -7.99 16.07
CA GLY A 90 14.71 -9.37 15.58
C GLY A 90 13.44 -10.21 15.72
N ALA A 91 12.55 -9.86 16.66
CA ALA A 91 11.34 -10.63 16.93
C ALA A 91 10.18 -10.22 15.99
N ILE A 92 9.56 -11.20 15.35
CA ILE A 92 8.45 -11.02 14.39
C ILE A 92 7.15 -10.73 15.15
N ILE A 93 6.44 -9.68 14.72
CA ILE A 93 5.15 -9.26 15.27
C ILE A 93 4.15 -10.42 15.22
N GLY A 94 3.62 -10.77 16.39
CA GLY A 94 2.59 -11.80 16.53
C GLY A 94 3.07 -13.24 16.29
N GLN A 95 4.34 -13.46 15.96
CA GLN A 95 4.85 -14.78 15.55
C GLN A 95 6.07 -15.26 16.35
N THR A 96 6.78 -14.36 17.03
CA THR A 96 7.88 -14.74 17.94
C THR A 96 7.38 -14.77 19.38
N SER A 97 7.57 -15.89 20.08
CA SER A 97 7.26 -15.99 21.51
C SER A 97 8.09 -14.98 22.31
N GLY A 98 7.44 -14.18 23.15
CA GLY A 98 8.08 -13.07 23.88
C GLY A 98 8.45 -11.86 23.00
N GLY A 99 8.08 -11.86 21.72
CA GLY A 99 8.22 -10.74 20.80
C GLY A 99 7.07 -9.73 20.88
N PRO A 100 7.06 -8.73 19.97
CA PRO A 100 5.96 -7.79 19.86
C PRO A 100 4.64 -8.49 19.54
N THR A 101 3.56 -8.13 20.25
CA THR A 101 2.21 -8.66 19.99
C THR A 101 1.50 -7.85 18.90
N ASN A 102 0.44 -8.43 18.33
CA ASN A 102 -0.45 -7.69 17.43
C ASN A 102 -1.06 -6.46 18.11
N ASP A 103 -1.44 -6.57 19.38
CA ASP A 103 -2.03 -5.46 20.15
C ASP A 103 -1.06 -4.29 20.31
N GLN A 104 0.23 -4.57 20.55
CA GLN A 104 1.25 -3.52 20.65
C GLN A 104 1.47 -2.80 19.31
N PHE A 105 1.39 -3.53 18.20
CA PHE A 105 1.49 -2.93 16.86
C PHE A 105 0.21 -2.16 16.47
N VAL A 106 -0.96 -2.68 16.86
CA VAL A 106 -2.26 -2.00 16.72
C VAL A 106 -2.29 -0.70 17.53
N ALA A 107 -1.73 -0.69 18.74
CA ALA A 107 -1.66 0.51 19.57
C ALA A 107 -0.85 1.63 18.90
N LEU A 108 0.33 1.30 18.33
CA LEU A 108 1.13 2.23 17.54
C LEU A 108 0.30 2.88 16.42
N TRP A 109 -0.37 2.06 15.61
CA TRP A 109 -1.17 2.54 14.49
C TRP A 109 -2.42 3.32 14.91
N THR A 110 -3.02 2.96 16.05
CA THR A 110 -4.16 3.70 16.60
C THR A 110 -3.77 5.13 16.98
N GLU A 111 -2.60 5.33 17.61
CA GLU A 111 -2.11 6.66 17.97
C GLU A 111 -1.75 7.49 16.73
N LEU A 112 -1.04 6.89 15.76
CA LEU A 112 -0.71 7.56 14.50
C LEU A 112 -1.97 7.95 13.71
N ALA A 113 -2.93 7.04 13.57
CA ALA A 113 -4.20 7.33 12.92
C ALA A 113 -4.97 8.43 13.64
N THR A 114 -5.02 8.40 14.98
CA THR A 114 -5.68 9.44 15.77
C THR A 114 -5.07 10.82 15.53
N LYS A 115 -3.74 10.91 15.43
CA LYS A 115 -3.03 12.16 15.12
C LYS A 115 -3.33 12.69 13.72
N TYR A 116 -3.37 11.82 12.72
CA TYR A 116 -3.38 12.23 11.31
C TYR A 116 -4.74 12.09 10.60
N LYS A 117 -5.78 11.58 11.26
CA LYS A 117 -7.10 11.27 10.65
C LYS A 117 -7.78 12.42 9.91
N SER A 118 -7.52 13.67 10.28
CA SER A 118 -8.14 14.84 9.65
C SER A 118 -7.54 15.19 8.30
N ASN A 119 -6.36 14.66 7.95
CA ASN A 119 -5.68 14.98 6.71
C ASN A 119 -5.78 13.82 5.70
N THR A 120 -6.51 14.04 4.61
CA THR A 120 -6.77 13.05 3.57
C THR A 120 -5.55 12.77 2.67
N LYS A 121 -4.49 13.57 2.80
CA LYS A 121 -3.23 13.39 2.07
C LYS A 121 -2.24 12.48 2.82
N VAL A 122 -2.55 12.06 4.04
CA VAL A 122 -1.74 11.06 4.73
C VAL A 122 -2.03 9.66 4.15
N VAL A 123 -0.97 8.92 3.91
CA VAL A 123 -1.01 7.50 3.52
C VAL A 123 -0.37 6.69 4.64
N PHE A 124 -0.98 5.57 5.02
CA PHE A 124 -0.44 4.69 6.05
C PHE A 124 0.23 3.48 5.42
N GLY A 125 1.55 3.53 5.26
CA GLY A 125 2.38 2.40 4.87
C GLY A 125 2.62 1.49 6.08
N LEU A 126 1.90 0.37 6.13
CA LEU A 126 1.72 -0.36 7.39
C LEU A 126 3.04 -0.93 7.94
N MET A 127 3.93 -1.39 7.07
CA MET A 127 5.22 -1.96 7.45
C MET A 127 6.14 -2.05 6.24
N ASN A 128 7.38 -1.61 6.38
CA ASN A 128 8.40 -1.86 5.36
C ASN A 128 8.79 -3.33 5.33
N GLU A 129 8.77 -3.95 4.15
CA GLU A 129 9.45 -5.20 3.82
C GLU A 129 9.39 -6.34 4.86
N PRO A 130 8.20 -6.84 5.24
CA PRO A 130 8.11 -8.10 5.94
C PRO A 130 8.83 -9.23 5.17
N HIS A 131 9.56 -10.09 5.87
CA HIS A 131 10.28 -11.22 5.27
C HIS A 131 10.41 -12.38 6.26
N ALA A 132 10.66 -13.60 5.74
CA ALA A 132 10.89 -14.80 6.54
C ALA A 132 9.90 -14.96 7.70
N LEU A 133 8.60 -14.90 7.38
CA LEU A 133 7.48 -14.99 8.32
C LEU A 133 6.34 -15.84 7.74
N ASP A 134 5.38 -16.25 8.57
CA ASP A 134 4.13 -16.87 8.13
C ASP A 134 3.20 -15.79 7.56
N ILE A 135 2.98 -15.83 6.25
CA ILE A 135 2.18 -14.84 5.52
C ILE A 135 0.70 -14.86 5.90
N ALA A 136 0.14 -16.00 6.30
CA ALA A 136 -1.25 -16.08 6.74
C ALA A 136 -1.44 -15.41 8.10
N ALA A 137 -0.52 -15.67 9.05
CA ALA A 137 -0.51 -14.99 10.34
C ALA A 137 -0.23 -13.47 10.20
N TRP A 138 0.61 -13.09 9.24
CA TRP A 138 0.85 -11.68 8.93
C TRP A 138 -0.39 -10.98 8.36
N ALA A 139 -1.14 -11.61 7.45
CA ALA A 139 -2.39 -11.05 6.93
C ALA A 139 -3.43 -10.81 8.03
N VAL A 140 -3.50 -11.67 9.06
CA VAL A 140 -4.31 -11.41 10.27
C VAL A 140 -3.86 -10.15 11.00
N THR A 141 -2.54 -9.97 11.14
CA THR A 141 -1.95 -8.77 11.77
C THR A 141 -2.31 -7.51 10.98
N VAL A 142 -2.17 -7.55 9.66
CA VAL A 142 -2.54 -6.46 8.75
C VAL A 142 -4.04 -6.11 8.87
N GLN A 143 -4.92 -7.12 8.93
CA GLN A 143 -6.35 -6.91 9.12
C GLN A 143 -6.67 -6.20 10.45
N LEU A 144 -6.01 -6.59 11.55
CA LEU A 144 -6.20 -5.94 12.84
C LEU A 144 -5.80 -4.45 12.79
N VAL A 145 -4.69 -4.14 12.13
CA VAL A 145 -4.21 -2.76 11.95
C VAL A 145 -5.16 -1.93 11.08
N VAL A 146 -5.62 -2.48 9.94
CA VAL A 146 -6.61 -1.82 9.08
C VAL A 146 -7.87 -1.47 9.87
N THR A 147 -8.42 -2.43 10.62
CA THR A 147 -9.59 -2.23 11.46
C THR A 147 -9.35 -1.14 12.50
N ALA A 148 -8.21 -1.15 13.17
CA ALA A 148 -7.86 -0.16 14.19
C ALA A 148 -7.72 1.27 13.63
N ILE A 149 -7.05 1.42 12.48
CA ILE A 149 -6.90 2.73 11.81
C ILE A 149 -8.26 3.30 11.43
N ARG A 150 -9.15 2.47 10.85
CA ARG A 150 -10.51 2.91 10.51
C ARG A 150 -11.31 3.29 11.76
N ASN A 151 -11.24 2.49 12.83
CA ASN A 151 -11.92 2.75 14.09
C ASN A 151 -11.40 3.99 14.84
N ALA A 152 -10.14 4.38 14.62
CA ALA A 152 -9.58 5.64 15.14
C ALA A 152 -10.15 6.90 14.42
N GLY A 153 -10.90 6.69 13.33
CA GLY A 153 -11.57 7.74 12.55
C GLY A 153 -10.83 8.15 11.28
N ALA A 154 -9.76 7.47 10.90
CA ALA A 154 -9.05 7.71 9.63
C ALA A 154 -9.75 6.99 8.47
N SER A 155 -10.93 7.48 8.09
CA SER A 155 -11.85 6.77 7.18
C SER A 155 -11.55 6.96 5.69
N THR A 156 -10.73 7.93 5.31
CA THR A 156 -10.52 8.30 3.89
C THR A 156 -9.13 8.00 3.36
N GLN A 157 -8.17 7.81 4.25
CA GLN A 157 -6.76 7.64 3.92
C GLN A 157 -6.52 6.30 3.20
N MET A 158 -5.53 6.30 2.32
CA MET A 158 -4.98 5.09 1.73
C MET A 158 -4.15 4.33 2.76
N MET A 159 -4.20 3.00 2.73
CA MET A 159 -3.31 2.11 3.48
C MET A 159 -2.58 1.18 2.51
N LEU A 160 -1.26 1.06 2.67
CA LEU A 160 -0.42 0.15 1.89
C LEU A 160 -0.27 -1.17 2.65
N LEU A 161 -0.62 -2.28 2.00
CA LEU A 161 -0.67 -3.61 2.59
C LEU A 161 0.52 -4.45 2.12
N PRO A 162 1.56 -4.63 2.96
CA PRO A 162 2.79 -5.29 2.56
C PRO A 162 2.73 -6.81 2.74
N GLY A 163 3.24 -7.54 1.74
CA GLY A 163 3.47 -8.99 1.74
C GLY A 163 4.78 -9.43 2.40
N THR A 164 5.11 -10.71 2.26
CA THR A 164 6.41 -11.27 2.70
C THR A 164 7.46 -11.12 1.59
N ASP A 165 8.64 -11.70 1.81
CA ASP A 165 9.79 -11.68 0.90
C ASP A 165 10.18 -10.26 0.46
N PHE A 166 10.28 -9.36 1.45
CA PHE A 166 10.58 -7.96 1.27
C PHE A 166 9.58 -7.25 0.35
N THR A 167 8.33 -7.72 0.34
CA THR A 167 7.28 -7.19 -0.55
C THR A 167 7.63 -7.29 -2.04
N SER A 168 8.55 -8.19 -2.41
CA SER A 168 9.07 -8.28 -3.77
C SER A 168 7.96 -8.53 -4.80
N ALA A 169 7.86 -7.66 -5.80
CA ALA A 169 6.92 -7.85 -6.91
C ALA A 169 7.18 -9.18 -7.65
N GLY A 170 8.43 -9.67 -7.67
CA GLY A 170 8.80 -10.93 -8.32
C GLY A 170 8.24 -12.18 -7.63
N THR A 171 7.94 -12.10 -6.34
CA THR A 171 7.43 -13.23 -5.55
C THR A 171 6.07 -12.96 -4.91
N PHE A 172 5.48 -11.78 -5.13
CA PHE A 172 4.23 -11.36 -4.49
C PHE A 172 3.09 -12.38 -4.67
N VAL A 173 2.95 -12.94 -5.88
CA VAL A 173 1.94 -13.95 -6.18
C VAL A 173 2.37 -15.34 -5.70
N SER A 174 3.59 -15.77 -6.02
CA SER A 174 4.09 -17.12 -5.76
C SER A 174 4.36 -17.42 -4.28
N SER A 175 4.67 -16.39 -3.48
CA SER A 175 4.83 -16.48 -2.01
C SER A 175 3.51 -16.64 -1.26
N GLY A 176 2.36 -16.48 -1.95
CA GLY A 176 1.05 -16.44 -1.33
C GLY A 176 0.68 -15.09 -0.71
N SER A 177 1.54 -14.06 -0.80
CA SER A 177 1.25 -12.72 -0.27
C SER A 177 0.01 -12.10 -0.91
N GLY A 178 -0.09 -12.15 -2.24
CA GLY A 178 -1.27 -11.69 -2.94
C GLY A 178 -2.53 -12.38 -2.44
N ALA A 179 -2.55 -13.72 -2.40
CA ALA A 179 -3.71 -14.49 -1.96
C ALA A 179 -4.11 -14.21 -0.49
N ALA A 180 -3.14 -14.02 0.41
CA ALA A 180 -3.41 -13.73 1.81
C ALA A 180 -3.96 -12.31 2.03
N LEU A 181 -3.41 -11.32 1.32
CA LEU A 181 -3.74 -9.90 1.52
C LEU A 181 -4.98 -9.43 0.75
N ILE A 182 -5.40 -10.14 -0.31
CA ILE A 182 -6.63 -9.77 -1.02
C ILE A 182 -7.88 -9.88 -0.14
N GLY A 183 -7.84 -10.73 0.90
CA GLY A 183 -8.92 -10.92 1.86
C GLY A 183 -9.02 -9.85 2.95
N VAL A 184 -8.07 -8.91 3.04
CA VAL A 184 -8.10 -7.83 4.03
C VAL A 184 -9.15 -6.79 3.62
N THR A 185 -10.05 -6.44 4.55
CA THR A 185 -11.16 -5.51 4.31
C THR A 185 -11.22 -4.40 5.37
N ASN A 186 -11.88 -3.30 5.02
CA ASN A 186 -12.37 -2.31 5.98
C ASN A 186 -13.48 -2.92 6.86
N PRO A 187 -13.84 -2.31 8.01
CA PRO A 187 -14.95 -2.77 8.85
C PRO A 187 -16.32 -2.87 8.14
N ASP A 188 -16.51 -2.13 7.04
CA ASP A 188 -17.71 -2.19 6.20
C ASP A 188 -17.63 -3.26 5.09
N ASN A 189 -16.64 -4.14 5.15
CA ASN A 189 -16.31 -5.19 4.18
C ASN A 189 -15.87 -4.69 2.79
N THR A 190 -15.63 -3.40 2.62
CA THR A 190 -15.05 -2.88 1.38
C THR A 190 -13.52 -3.01 1.37
N THR A 191 -12.91 -2.88 0.20
CA THR A 191 -11.46 -2.75 0.04
C THR A 191 -11.05 -1.32 -0.34
N THR A 192 -11.97 -0.36 -0.24
CA THR A 192 -11.73 1.04 -0.63
C THR A 192 -10.57 1.64 0.16
N GLY A 193 -9.59 2.20 -0.56
CA GLY A 193 -8.38 2.77 0.03
C GLY A 193 -7.37 1.74 0.55
N LEU A 194 -7.60 0.42 0.34
CA LEU A 194 -6.65 -0.64 0.68
C LEU A 194 -5.85 -1.06 -0.55
N VAL A 195 -4.59 -0.65 -0.61
CA VAL A 195 -3.71 -0.81 -1.76
C VAL A 195 -2.63 -1.82 -1.42
N LEU A 196 -2.33 -2.76 -2.31
CA LEU A 196 -1.24 -3.71 -2.09
C LEU A 196 0.10 -2.98 -2.23
N ASP A 197 1.04 -3.27 -1.32
CA ASP A 197 2.37 -2.68 -1.34
C ASP A 197 3.36 -3.66 -1.97
N VAL A 198 4.13 -3.21 -2.96
CA VAL A 198 5.17 -4.02 -3.60
C VAL A 198 6.46 -3.23 -3.81
N HIS A 199 7.59 -3.91 -3.67
CA HIS A 199 8.92 -3.36 -3.88
C HIS A 199 9.62 -4.11 -5.02
N LYS A 200 10.54 -3.45 -5.73
CA LYS A 200 11.41 -4.16 -6.68
C LYS A 200 12.67 -3.37 -7.02
N TYR A 201 13.83 -4.02 -6.92
CA TYR A 201 15.11 -3.53 -7.41
C TYR A 201 15.53 -4.25 -8.70
N LEU A 202 16.49 -3.67 -9.41
CA LEU A 202 16.90 -4.08 -10.76
C LEU A 202 18.26 -4.80 -10.78
N ASP A 203 18.96 -4.82 -9.64
CA ASP A 203 20.22 -5.51 -9.50
C ASP A 203 20.06 -7.02 -9.39
N VAL A 204 21.18 -7.73 -9.55
CA VAL A 204 21.28 -9.18 -9.74
C VAL A 204 20.55 -10.01 -8.68
N ASP A 205 20.43 -9.49 -7.46
CA ASP A 205 19.83 -10.16 -6.31
C ASP A 205 18.64 -9.40 -5.71
N ASN A 206 18.11 -8.39 -6.43
CA ASN A 206 16.96 -7.57 -6.00
C ASN A 206 17.18 -6.85 -4.65
N SER A 207 18.44 -6.57 -4.28
CA SER A 207 18.77 -5.98 -2.98
C SER A 207 18.87 -4.45 -3.00
N GLY A 208 19.02 -3.83 -4.17
CA GLY A 208 19.30 -2.40 -4.28
C GLY A 208 20.69 -2.01 -3.77
N THR A 209 21.64 -2.96 -3.72
CA THR A 209 22.98 -2.70 -3.18
C THR A 209 24.06 -2.61 -4.25
N HIS A 210 23.74 -2.98 -5.48
CA HIS A 210 24.67 -2.91 -6.61
C HIS A 210 24.46 -1.64 -7.45
N THR A 211 25.46 -1.28 -8.23
CA THR A 211 25.42 -0.12 -9.14
C THR A 211 24.80 -0.45 -10.49
N ASP A 212 24.84 -1.72 -10.89
CA ASP A 212 24.41 -2.17 -12.21
C ASP A 212 23.05 -2.84 -12.16
N CYS A 213 22.24 -2.54 -13.18
CA CYS A 213 20.98 -3.18 -13.43
C CYS A 213 21.18 -4.38 -14.34
N THR A 214 20.41 -5.44 -14.08
CA THR A 214 20.45 -6.72 -14.79
C THR A 214 19.09 -7.14 -15.35
N THR A 215 18.05 -6.36 -15.05
CA THR A 215 16.67 -6.59 -15.49
C THR A 215 15.87 -5.29 -15.42
N ASN A 216 14.87 -5.18 -16.28
CA ASN A 216 13.86 -4.12 -16.28
C ASN A 216 12.59 -4.47 -15.46
N ASN A 217 12.55 -5.66 -14.86
CA ASN A 217 11.44 -6.18 -14.06
C ASN A 217 10.06 -6.25 -14.76
N THR A 218 9.95 -6.06 -16.07
CA THR A 218 8.63 -5.98 -16.74
C THR A 218 7.84 -7.28 -16.60
N ASP A 219 8.49 -8.44 -16.60
CA ASP A 219 7.83 -9.74 -16.44
C ASP A 219 7.26 -9.93 -15.02
N ALA A 220 7.99 -9.47 -14.00
CA ALA A 220 7.52 -9.49 -12.61
C ALA A 220 6.29 -8.57 -12.46
N PHE A 221 6.36 -7.35 -12.99
CA PHE A 221 5.24 -6.43 -12.94
C PHE A 221 4.06 -6.85 -13.82
N ALA A 222 4.28 -7.55 -14.93
CA ALA A 222 3.21 -8.14 -15.73
C ALA A 222 2.44 -9.19 -14.92
N THR A 223 3.15 -10.08 -14.22
CA THR A 223 2.55 -11.09 -13.33
C THR A 223 1.70 -10.44 -12.23
N VAL A 224 2.23 -9.38 -11.59
CA VAL A 224 1.49 -8.63 -10.58
C VAL A 224 0.29 -7.89 -11.18
N ALA A 225 0.44 -7.26 -12.35
CA ALA A 225 -0.65 -6.56 -13.03
C ALA A 225 -1.82 -7.49 -13.35
N ASP A 226 -1.53 -8.68 -13.87
CA ASP A 226 -2.55 -9.69 -14.17
C ASP A 226 -3.26 -10.16 -12.90
N PHE A 227 -2.52 -10.40 -11.82
CA PHE A 227 -3.11 -10.73 -10.52
C PHE A 227 -4.03 -9.60 -10.02
N LEU A 228 -3.59 -8.35 -10.10
CA LEU A 228 -4.36 -7.19 -9.64
C LEU A 228 -5.65 -7.01 -10.45
N ARG A 229 -5.59 -7.13 -11.79
CA ARG A 229 -6.76 -7.06 -12.67
C ARG A 229 -7.77 -8.15 -12.36
N GLN A 230 -7.31 -9.40 -12.23
CA GLN A 230 -8.17 -10.54 -11.92
C GLN A 230 -8.90 -10.39 -10.58
N ASN A 231 -8.26 -9.73 -9.61
CA ASN A 231 -8.81 -9.56 -8.26
C ASN A 231 -9.44 -8.17 -8.04
N SER A 232 -9.52 -7.32 -9.07
CA SER A 232 -10.01 -5.94 -8.95
C SER A 232 -9.32 -5.14 -7.83
N ARG A 233 -8.00 -5.29 -7.73
CA ARG A 233 -7.16 -4.60 -6.75
C ARG A 233 -6.18 -3.67 -7.45
N GLN A 234 -5.58 -2.78 -6.67
CA GLN A 234 -4.52 -1.89 -7.12
C GLN A 234 -3.30 -2.06 -6.19
N ALA A 235 -2.13 -1.76 -6.71
CA ALA A 235 -0.89 -1.71 -5.96
C ALA A 235 -0.17 -0.37 -6.12
N LEU A 236 0.67 -0.06 -5.14
CA LEU A 236 1.68 0.99 -5.24
C LEU A 236 3.06 0.32 -5.20
N VAL A 237 3.95 0.71 -6.12
CA VAL A 237 5.35 0.28 -6.04
C VAL A 237 6.05 1.22 -5.07
N SER A 238 5.98 0.96 -3.76
CA SER A 238 6.42 1.96 -2.76
C SER A 238 7.93 1.98 -2.49
N GLU A 239 8.68 1.12 -3.18
CA GLU A 239 10.14 1.18 -3.26
C GLU A 239 10.67 0.55 -4.55
N THR A 240 11.47 1.32 -5.28
CA THR A 240 12.29 0.84 -6.40
C THR A 240 13.47 1.77 -6.61
N GLY A 241 14.61 1.27 -7.08
CA GLY A 241 15.79 2.12 -7.27
C GLY A 241 16.81 1.45 -8.18
N ALA A 242 17.68 2.28 -8.73
CA ALA A 242 18.71 1.85 -9.66
C ALA A 242 19.97 2.71 -9.49
N GLY A 243 21.13 2.16 -9.83
CA GLY A 243 22.36 2.93 -9.92
C GLY A 243 22.38 3.81 -11.18
N SER A 244 23.46 4.58 -11.35
CA SER A 244 23.62 5.49 -12.50
C SER A 244 24.49 4.91 -13.63
N SER A 245 24.55 3.59 -13.78
CA SER A 245 25.24 2.96 -14.91
C SER A 245 24.36 2.89 -16.16
N GLU A 246 24.98 2.65 -17.33
CA GLU A 246 24.28 2.61 -18.61
C GLU A 246 23.15 1.56 -18.65
N SER A 247 23.35 0.39 -18.03
CA SER A 247 22.30 -0.64 -17.97
C SER A 247 21.08 -0.13 -17.21
N CYS A 248 21.29 0.64 -16.15
CA CYS A 248 20.19 1.22 -15.36
C CYS A 248 19.41 2.30 -16.09
N PHE A 249 20.04 3.12 -16.94
CA PHE A 249 19.29 4.07 -17.77
C PHE A 249 18.36 3.37 -18.76
N THR A 250 18.73 2.18 -19.23
CA THR A 250 17.85 1.38 -20.10
C THR A 250 16.75 0.70 -19.28
N ASP A 251 17.13 -0.07 -18.26
CA ASP A 251 16.22 -0.97 -17.58
C ASP A 251 15.25 -0.23 -16.64
N PHE A 252 15.70 0.81 -15.94
CA PHE A 252 14.85 1.54 -15.00
C PHE A 252 13.81 2.41 -15.71
N CYS A 253 14.21 3.05 -16.81
CA CYS A 253 13.29 3.76 -17.69
C CYS A 253 12.23 2.81 -18.27
N ALA A 254 12.61 1.61 -18.70
CA ALA A 254 11.68 0.60 -19.21
C ALA A 254 10.69 0.12 -18.14
N GLN A 255 11.17 -0.15 -16.92
CA GLN A 255 10.34 -0.51 -15.78
C GLN A 255 9.25 0.55 -15.51
N ASN A 256 9.66 1.81 -15.34
CA ASN A 256 8.76 2.88 -14.93
C ASN A 256 7.79 3.26 -16.08
N THR A 257 8.21 3.10 -17.33
CA THR A 257 7.32 3.18 -18.49
C THR A 257 6.25 2.08 -18.45
N PHE A 258 6.63 0.84 -18.14
CA PHE A 258 5.69 -0.28 -18.03
C PHE A 258 4.66 -0.05 -16.92
N LEU A 259 5.08 0.46 -15.76
CA LEU A 259 4.16 0.80 -14.66
C LEU A 259 3.11 1.83 -15.10
N ASN A 260 3.53 2.88 -15.82
CA ASN A 260 2.63 3.90 -16.35
C ASN A 260 1.62 3.31 -17.37
N GLN A 261 2.09 2.42 -18.26
CA GLN A 261 1.23 1.73 -19.22
C GLN A 261 0.20 0.80 -18.57
N ASN A 262 0.42 0.39 -17.32
CA ASN A 262 -0.47 -0.46 -16.53
C ASN A 262 -1.12 0.32 -15.36
N SER A 263 -1.41 1.60 -15.60
CA SER A 263 -1.96 2.55 -14.62
C SER A 263 -3.40 2.28 -14.16
N ASP A 264 -4.08 1.31 -14.77
CA ASP A 264 -5.35 0.81 -14.26
C ASP A 264 -5.18 0.07 -12.92
N VAL A 265 -4.01 -0.57 -12.70
CA VAL A 265 -3.71 -1.37 -11.50
C VAL A 265 -2.53 -0.88 -10.69
N PHE A 266 -1.56 -0.18 -11.28
CA PHE A 266 -0.49 0.47 -10.53
C PHE A 266 -0.80 1.95 -10.32
N LEU A 267 -0.88 2.38 -9.05
CA LEU A 267 -1.14 3.77 -8.70
C LEU A 267 0.06 4.70 -8.93
N GLY A 268 1.26 4.13 -9.03
CA GLY A 268 2.52 4.85 -9.23
C GLY A 268 3.69 4.12 -8.61
N TYR A 269 4.82 4.82 -8.50
CA TYR A 269 6.05 4.29 -7.93
C TYR A 269 6.80 5.32 -7.10
N ILE A 270 7.35 4.87 -5.97
CA ILE A 270 8.23 5.64 -5.11
C ILE A 270 9.67 5.16 -5.25
N ALA A 271 10.49 6.03 -5.83
CA ALA A 271 11.89 5.79 -6.09
C ALA A 271 12.72 6.01 -4.81
N TRP A 272 13.61 5.05 -4.57
CA TRP A 272 14.62 5.07 -3.52
C TRP A 272 15.95 5.58 -4.12
N ALA A 273 16.60 6.63 -3.60
CA ALA A 273 16.20 7.45 -2.44
C ALA A 273 16.70 8.90 -2.47
N ALA A 274 16.08 9.77 -1.67
CA ALA A 274 16.50 11.17 -1.44
C ALA A 274 16.55 11.49 0.08
N GLY A 275 16.42 12.75 0.47
CA GLY A 275 16.41 13.16 1.87
C GLY A 275 17.82 13.36 2.43
N SER A 276 18.21 12.55 3.41
CA SER A 276 19.52 12.64 4.08
C SER A 276 20.61 11.81 3.40
N PHE A 277 20.30 11.04 2.36
CA PHE A 277 21.32 10.33 1.59
C PHE A 277 22.25 11.30 0.89
N ALA A 278 23.56 11.03 0.95
CA ALA A 278 24.56 11.77 0.20
C ALA A 278 24.37 11.54 -1.31
N THR A 279 24.73 12.53 -2.13
CA THR A 279 24.69 12.40 -3.60
C THR A 279 25.63 11.31 -4.14
N SER A 280 26.55 10.82 -3.32
CA SER A 280 27.46 9.71 -3.63
C SER A 280 26.92 8.32 -3.25
N TYR A 281 25.76 8.24 -2.61
CA TYR A 281 25.09 6.96 -2.37
C TYR A 281 24.74 6.30 -3.72
N ASN A 282 24.92 4.98 -3.83
CA ASN A 282 24.85 4.28 -5.12
C ASN A 282 23.47 4.38 -5.79
N LEU A 283 22.39 4.49 -5.01
CA LEU A 283 21.02 4.72 -5.50
C LEU A 283 20.52 6.14 -5.23
N SER A 284 21.43 7.12 -5.10
CA SER A 284 21.03 8.49 -4.75
C SER A 284 20.19 9.14 -5.84
N LEU A 285 19.05 9.67 -5.43
CA LEU A 285 18.18 10.61 -6.13
C LEU A 285 18.13 11.97 -5.39
N THR A 286 18.92 12.15 -4.33
CA THR A 286 19.10 13.44 -3.66
C THR A 286 19.56 14.50 -4.67
N PRO A 287 18.83 15.62 -4.83
CA PRO A 287 19.19 16.66 -5.79
C PRO A 287 20.38 17.46 -5.26
N SER A 288 21.26 17.86 -6.16
CA SER A 288 22.38 18.74 -5.84
C SER A 288 21.91 20.20 -5.74
N LYS A 289 22.65 21.07 -5.04
CA LYS A 289 22.41 22.52 -5.06
C LYS A 289 23.41 23.21 -5.99
N LYS A 290 22.92 23.89 -7.03
CA LYS A 290 23.71 24.74 -7.94
C LYS A 290 23.12 26.14 -7.96
N ASN A 291 23.93 27.15 -7.62
CA ASN A 291 23.50 28.56 -7.55
C ASN A 291 22.23 28.78 -6.70
N GLY A 292 22.12 28.06 -5.58
CA GLY A 292 20.97 28.16 -4.68
C GLY A 292 19.71 27.43 -5.13
N LYS A 293 19.72 26.74 -6.28
CA LYS A 293 18.61 25.93 -6.79
C LYS A 293 18.94 24.44 -6.72
N PHE A 294 17.91 23.63 -6.49
CA PHE A 294 18.04 22.18 -6.61
C PHE A 294 18.15 21.78 -8.08
N VAL A 295 18.94 20.75 -8.34
CA VAL A 295 19.17 20.16 -9.66
C VAL A 295 19.28 18.66 -9.50
N ASP A 296 18.35 17.95 -10.12
CA ASP A 296 18.30 16.48 -10.13
C ASP A 296 19.48 15.89 -10.88
N ASN A 297 19.78 14.64 -10.53
CA ASN A 297 20.72 13.85 -11.33
C ASN A 297 20.04 13.27 -12.56
N ALA A 298 20.85 12.81 -13.51
CA ALA A 298 20.35 12.33 -14.80
C ALA A 298 19.40 11.14 -14.67
N LEU A 299 19.63 10.22 -13.74
CA LEU A 299 18.77 9.05 -13.55
C LEU A 299 17.38 9.46 -13.03
N ALA A 300 17.34 10.38 -12.05
CA ALA A 300 16.10 10.97 -11.56
C ALA A 300 15.33 11.64 -12.71
N SER A 301 15.96 12.55 -13.45
CA SER A 301 15.30 13.27 -14.54
C SER A 301 14.81 12.33 -15.66
N GLN A 302 15.63 11.36 -16.08
CA GLN A 302 15.35 10.56 -17.27
C GLN A 302 14.49 9.33 -17.01
N CYS A 303 14.66 8.65 -15.88
CA CYS A 303 14.00 7.37 -15.61
C CYS A 303 12.99 7.43 -14.47
N VAL A 304 13.01 8.46 -13.63
CA VAL A 304 11.99 8.66 -12.60
C VAL A 304 10.99 9.71 -13.07
N ILE A 305 11.43 10.87 -13.57
CA ILE A 305 10.53 12.00 -13.86
C ILE A 305 9.98 11.98 -15.29
N ALA A 306 10.84 11.85 -16.30
CA ALA A 306 10.40 11.90 -17.70
C ALA A 306 9.35 10.83 -18.09
N PRO A 307 9.40 9.57 -17.61
CA PRO A 307 8.45 8.54 -18.05
C PRO A 307 7.00 8.88 -17.72
N TRP A 308 6.75 9.68 -16.69
CA TRP A 308 5.40 10.05 -16.29
C TRP A 308 4.98 11.44 -16.78
N LEU A 309 5.88 12.43 -16.86
CA LEU A 309 5.56 13.76 -17.41
C LEU A 309 5.10 13.68 -18.87
N GLY A 310 5.63 12.72 -19.64
CA GLY A 310 5.22 12.48 -21.02
C GLY A 310 4.03 11.52 -21.17
N PHE A 311 3.49 10.97 -20.09
CA PHE A 311 2.47 9.93 -20.17
C PHE A 311 1.06 10.53 -20.27
N THR A 312 0.43 10.35 -21.43
CA THR A 312 -1.02 10.51 -21.58
C THR A 312 -1.68 9.14 -21.51
N PRO A 313 -2.57 8.86 -20.53
CA PRO A 313 -3.30 7.61 -20.50
C PRO A 313 -4.06 7.44 -21.82
N SER A 314 -3.77 6.37 -22.58
CA SER A 314 -4.58 6.06 -23.75
C SER A 314 -5.99 5.78 -23.23
N SER A 315 -6.98 6.56 -23.69
CA SER A 315 -8.38 6.26 -23.43
C SER A 315 -8.69 4.90 -24.03
N SER A 316 -8.74 3.86 -23.21
CA SER A 316 -9.20 2.55 -23.64
C SER A 316 -10.66 2.67 -24.05
N SER A 317 -10.89 2.81 -25.36
CA SER A 317 -12.18 2.47 -25.95
C SER A 317 -12.35 0.97 -25.75
N ASN A 318 -13.05 0.59 -24.69
CA ASN A 318 -13.68 -0.72 -24.62
C ASN A 318 -14.77 -0.76 -25.69
N THR A 319 -14.38 -0.94 -26.94
CA THR A 319 -15.28 -1.36 -28.00
C THR A 319 -15.52 -2.84 -27.76
N PRO A 320 -16.75 -3.28 -27.44
CA PRO A 320 -17.04 -4.70 -27.38
C PRO A 320 -16.74 -5.30 -28.75
N VAL A 321 -15.80 -6.24 -28.82
CA VAL A 321 -15.63 -7.06 -30.01
C VAL A 321 -16.90 -7.91 -30.11
N SER A 322 -17.83 -7.46 -30.95
CA SER A 322 -18.98 -8.27 -31.37
C SER A 322 -18.44 -9.41 -32.23
N THR A 323 -18.32 -10.60 -31.64
CA THR A 323 -18.17 -11.84 -32.40
C THR A 323 -19.50 -12.14 -33.08
N GLY A 324 -19.69 -11.57 -34.26
CA GLY A 324 -20.75 -11.98 -35.18
C GLY A 324 -20.52 -13.42 -35.59
N VAL A 325 -21.23 -14.35 -34.93
CA VAL A 325 -21.33 -15.74 -35.38
C VAL A 325 -22.28 -15.76 -36.58
N SER A 326 -21.72 -15.79 -37.78
CA SER A 326 -22.45 -16.09 -39.00
C SER A 326 -22.69 -17.60 -39.08
N SER A 327 -23.94 -18.04 -38.96
CA SER A 327 -24.35 -19.42 -39.24
C SER A 327 -24.09 -19.78 -40.70
N PRO A 328 -23.48 -20.93 -41.03
CA PRO A 328 -23.42 -21.39 -42.40
C PRO A 328 -24.73 -22.10 -42.80
N THR A 329 -25.32 -21.60 -43.88
CA THR A 329 -26.43 -22.20 -44.62
C THR A 329 -26.00 -23.53 -45.23
N ALA A 330 -26.82 -24.58 -45.05
CA ALA A 330 -26.59 -25.89 -45.65
C ALA A 330 -26.69 -25.83 -47.18
N SER A 331 -25.71 -26.41 -47.86
CA SER A 331 -25.76 -26.76 -49.28
C SER A 331 -25.32 -28.21 -49.46
N SER A 332 -26.20 -28.97 -50.10
CA SER A 332 -26.11 -30.40 -50.39
C SER A 332 -25.14 -30.69 -51.53
N GLY A 333 -24.18 -31.60 -51.29
CA GLY A 333 -23.36 -32.22 -52.32
C GLY A 333 -22.86 -33.60 -51.85
N ASN A 334 -23.40 -34.66 -52.45
CA ASN A 334 -22.91 -36.04 -52.30
C ASN A 334 -21.53 -36.19 -52.95
N ILE A 335 -20.62 -37.00 -52.40
CA ILE A 335 -19.84 -38.06 -53.10
C ILE A 335 -19.19 -39.02 -52.06
N ASN A 336 -19.30 -40.32 -52.33
CA ASN A 336 -18.76 -41.51 -51.64
C ASN A 336 -17.23 -41.57 -51.55
N VAL A 337 -16.66 -42.12 -50.45
CA VAL A 337 -15.47 -43.01 -50.48
C VAL A 337 -15.44 -44.01 -49.30
N ILE A 338 -15.65 -45.30 -49.67
CA ILE A 338 -14.93 -46.55 -49.33
C ILE A 338 -14.16 -46.66 -48.00
N ALA A 339 -14.55 -47.66 -47.19
CA ALA A 339 -13.84 -48.14 -46.00
C ALA A 339 -12.81 -49.23 -46.35
N THR A 340 -11.61 -49.16 -45.76
CA THR A 340 -10.65 -50.27 -45.73
C THR A 340 -10.03 -50.41 -44.35
N SER A 341 -10.27 -51.57 -43.72
CA SER A 341 -9.66 -52.03 -42.48
C SER A 341 -8.30 -52.67 -42.72
N THR A 342 -7.32 -52.40 -41.86
CA THR A 342 -6.19 -53.31 -41.64
C THR A 342 -5.95 -53.45 -40.14
N GLY A 343 -6.05 -54.70 -39.67
CA GLY A 343 -5.63 -55.09 -38.32
C GLY A 343 -4.20 -55.63 -38.34
N THR A 344 -3.55 -55.61 -37.18
CA THR A 344 -2.42 -56.52 -36.90
C THR A 344 -2.37 -56.84 -35.41
N THR A 345 -2.30 -58.14 -35.15
CA THR A 345 -2.24 -58.89 -33.89
C THR A 345 -0.90 -58.74 -33.19
N LEU A 346 -0.84 -58.87 -31.85
CA LEU A 346 0.27 -59.54 -31.16
C LEU A 346 -0.12 -60.04 -29.76
N THR A 347 0.53 -61.13 -29.39
CA THR A 347 0.14 -62.22 -28.49
C THR A 347 0.62 -62.04 -27.04
N THR A 348 -0.04 -62.80 -26.16
CA THR A 348 0.11 -62.96 -24.71
C THR A 348 1.40 -63.65 -24.22
N THR A 349 1.89 -63.27 -23.04
CA THR A 349 2.37 -64.19 -21.99
C THR A 349 2.08 -63.63 -20.59
N SER A 350 1.67 -64.54 -19.70
CA SER A 350 1.14 -64.33 -18.36
C SER A 350 2.18 -64.52 -17.26
N THR A 351 2.03 -63.84 -16.12
CA THR A 351 2.11 -64.43 -14.76
C THR A 351 1.29 -63.61 -13.77
N GLY A 352 0.60 -64.31 -12.85
CA GLY A 352 -0.55 -63.88 -12.03
C GLY A 352 -0.26 -62.86 -10.92
N ALA A 353 -1.28 -62.09 -10.53
CA ALA A 353 -2.25 -62.35 -9.45
C ALA A 353 -1.69 -61.88 -8.08
N SER A 354 -2.36 -61.04 -7.28
CA SER A 354 -3.72 -61.23 -6.77
C SER A 354 -4.35 -59.96 -6.14
N SER A 355 -5.68 -59.88 -6.29
CA SER A 355 -6.76 -59.36 -5.39
C SER A 355 -6.70 -57.90 -4.89
N LEU A 356 -7.61 -57.00 -5.32
CA LEU A 356 -9.03 -56.80 -4.93
C LEU A 356 -9.17 -56.37 -3.45
N THR A 357 -9.72 -55.19 -3.14
CA THR A 357 -11.17 -54.92 -3.20
C THR A 357 -11.49 -53.42 -3.12
N SER A 358 -12.54 -53.04 -3.85
CA SER A 358 -13.27 -51.78 -3.83
C SER A 358 -14.28 -51.72 -2.68
N VAL A 359 -14.54 -50.54 -2.08
CA VAL A 359 -15.92 -50.05 -1.82
C VAL A 359 -15.93 -48.52 -1.80
N SER A 360 -16.82 -47.93 -2.59
CA SER A 360 -17.27 -46.53 -2.56
C SER A 360 -18.48 -46.36 -1.63
N SER A 361 -18.57 -45.26 -0.87
CA SER A 361 -19.77 -44.39 -0.82
C SER A 361 -19.70 -43.28 0.24
N PHE A 362 -20.40 -42.21 -0.10
CA PHE A 362 -20.61 -40.92 0.54
C PHE A 362 -21.27 -40.95 1.92
N ALA A 363 -20.93 -39.97 2.77
CA ALA A 363 -21.88 -39.33 3.69
C ALA A 363 -21.38 -37.94 4.12
N THR A 364 -22.07 -36.90 3.65
CA THR A 364 -22.12 -35.55 4.21
C THR A 364 -22.71 -35.55 5.61
N VAL A 365 -22.09 -34.84 6.55
CA VAL A 365 -22.71 -34.47 7.83
C VAL A 365 -22.71 -32.95 7.96
N SER A 366 -23.89 -32.37 7.78
CA SER A 366 -24.24 -31.03 8.23
C SER A 366 -24.84 -31.13 9.63
N SER A 367 -24.23 -30.48 10.61
CA SER A 367 -24.89 -30.15 11.88
C SER A 367 -24.52 -28.73 12.26
N PHE A 368 -25.50 -27.84 12.11
CA PHE A 368 -25.50 -26.49 12.66
C PHE A 368 -25.62 -26.57 14.19
N ALA A 369 -24.68 -25.96 14.91
CA ALA A 369 -24.82 -25.69 16.33
C ALA A 369 -25.13 -24.20 16.51
N THR A 370 -26.40 -23.90 16.82
CA THR A 370 -26.87 -22.61 17.31
C THR A 370 -26.46 -22.46 18.78
N ILE A 371 -25.50 -21.58 19.05
CA ILE A 371 -25.20 -21.13 20.42
C ILE A 371 -25.97 -19.84 20.66
N SER A 372 -27.03 -19.95 21.47
CA SER A 372 -27.75 -18.82 22.06
C SER A 372 -26.87 -18.19 23.13
N SER A 373 -26.51 -16.92 22.99
CA SER A 373 -25.85 -16.14 24.04
C SER A 373 -26.85 -15.18 24.66
N SER A 374 -27.17 -15.44 25.92
CA SER A 374 -27.99 -14.60 26.78
C SER A 374 -27.23 -13.30 27.09
N PHE A 375 -27.79 -12.16 26.70
CA PHE A 375 -27.36 -10.84 27.17
C PHE A 375 -27.92 -10.59 28.56
N ALA A 376 -27.05 -10.54 29.57
CA ALA A 376 -27.36 -9.99 30.88
C ALA A 376 -27.05 -8.49 30.87
N THR A 377 -28.11 -7.68 30.94
CA THR A 377 -28.07 -6.24 31.17
C THR A 377 -27.76 -5.98 32.65
N LEU A 378 -26.64 -5.28 32.92
CA LEU A 378 -26.39 -4.69 34.24
C LEU A 378 -26.77 -3.21 34.20
N THR A 379 -27.90 -2.88 34.82
CA THR A 379 -28.24 -1.53 35.24
C THR A 379 -27.58 -1.25 36.60
N SER A 380 -26.87 -0.15 36.72
CA SER A 380 -26.55 0.44 38.02
C SER A 380 -26.72 1.95 37.95
N LEU A 381 -27.76 2.43 38.64
CA LEU A 381 -27.97 3.81 39.05
C LEU A 381 -27.45 3.93 40.48
N ALA A 382 -26.60 4.93 40.75
CA ALA A 382 -26.62 5.66 42.02
C ALA A 382 -25.86 6.99 41.87
N SER A 383 -26.63 8.08 41.86
CA SER A 383 -26.18 9.43 42.18
C SER A 383 -25.90 9.54 43.69
N ILE A 384 -25.00 10.46 44.09
CA ILE A 384 -25.31 11.62 44.96
C ILE A 384 -24.04 12.46 45.19
N SER A 385 -24.33 13.76 45.26
CA SER A 385 -23.58 15.01 45.33
C SER A 385 -22.48 15.19 46.40
N SER A 386 -21.56 16.11 46.10
CA SER A 386 -21.06 17.11 47.06
C SER A 386 -20.65 18.41 46.35
N LEU A 387 -21.22 19.52 46.82
CA LEU A 387 -20.92 20.91 46.45
C LEU A 387 -19.54 21.35 46.95
N ALA A 388 -18.91 22.30 46.23
CA ALA A 388 -18.24 23.44 46.86
C ALA A 388 -18.20 24.63 45.88
N ASN A 389 -18.76 25.75 46.35
CA ASN A 389 -18.74 27.08 45.75
C ASN A 389 -17.30 27.60 45.54
N PHE A 390 -17.07 28.42 44.51
CA PHE A 390 -16.64 29.82 44.74
C PHE A 390 -16.89 30.73 43.52
N THR A 391 -17.10 31.98 43.87
CA THR A 391 -17.72 33.15 43.22
C THR A 391 -17.15 33.69 41.90
N SER A 392 -18.08 34.36 41.22
CA SER A 392 -18.00 35.28 40.08
C SER A 392 -17.00 36.44 40.15
N LYS A 393 -16.57 36.91 38.97
CA LYS A 393 -16.51 38.35 38.65
C LYS A 393 -16.97 38.61 37.21
N THR A 394 -18.01 39.44 37.14
CA THR A 394 -18.57 40.11 35.97
C THR A 394 -17.74 41.33 35.56
N SER A 395 -17.71 41.63 34.26
CA SER A 395 -17.84 43.02 33.77
C SER A 395 -18.41 43.01 32.36
N ALA A 396 -19.58 43.64 32.21
CA ALA A 396 -20.32 43.87 30.98
C ALA A 396 -19.99 45.25 30.38
N SER A 397 -20.27 45.42 29.08
CA SER A 397 -20.69 46.66 28.38
C SER A 397 -20.59 46.40 26.86
N SER A 398 -21.68 46.11 26.13
CA SER A 398 -22.55 47.05 25.36
C SER A 398 -21.78 47.89 24.32
N THR A 399 -22.17 48.07 23.05
CA THR A 399 -23.50 48.10 22.40
C THR A 399 -23.37 48.18 20.87
N SER A 400 -24.37 47.63 20.14
CA SER A 400 -25.03 48.06 18.85
C SER A 400 -24.19 48.56 17.65
N ALA A 401 -24.50 48.36 16.36
CA ALA A 401 -25.68 48.00 15.56
C ALA A 401 -25.13 47.42 14.22
N GLY A 402 -25.75 46.56 13.42
CA GLY A 402 -27.13 46.53 12.94
C GLY A 402 -27.14 46.87 11.44
N THR A 403 -27.23 45.89 10.54
CA THR A 403 -28.02 46.00 9.30
C THR A 403 -28.25 44.63 8.65
N THR A 404 -29.50 44.46 8.24
CA THR A 404 -30.19 43.32 7.64
C THR A 404 -29.92 43.20 6.12
N SER A 405 -29.99 41.97 5.59
CA SER A 405 -30.75 41.65 4.36
C SER A 405 -30.96 40.14 4.26
N ALA A 406 -32.19 39.74 3.94
CA ALA A 406 -32.68 38.37 3.92
C ALA A 406 -33.16 37.95 2.51
N SER A 407 -33.55 36.68 2.42
CA SER A 407 -34.24 35.94 1.34
C SER A 407 -33.33 35.31 0.29
N SER A 408 -33.54 34.07 -0.18
CA SER A 408 -34.77 33.26 -0.22
C SER A 408 -34.49 31.75 -0.22
N LEU A 409 -35.39 30.99 0.40
CA LEU A 409 -35.54 29.54 0.28
C LEU A 409 -35.87 29.09 -1.15
N ALA A 410 -35.37 27.92 -1.55
CA ALA A 410 -36.09 27.00 -2.43
C ALA A 410 -35.90 25.56 -1.94
N LYS A 411 -37.02 24.88 -1.71
CA LYS A 411 -37.15 23.50 -1.26
C LYS A 411 -37.51 22.66 -2.49
N SER A 412 -36.80 21.57 -2.74
CA SER A 412 -37.26 20.53 -3.66
C SER A 412 -36.95 19.16 -3.08
N THR A 413 -38.01 18.40 -2.85
CA THR A 413 -38.03 16.98 -2.50
C THR A 413 -38.02 16.14 -3.78
N ASN A 414 -37.22 15.08 -3.83
CA ASN A 414 -37.62 13.77 -4.36
C ASN A 414 -36.58 12.71 -4.02
N GLY A 415 -37.07 11.54 -3.61
CA GLY A 415 -36.26 10.39 -3.24
C GLY A 415 -36.05 9.38 -4.38
N ALA A 416 -35.30 8.35 -4.00
CA ALA A 416 -35.14 7.01 -4.59
C ALA A 416 -33.89 6.73 -5.47
N ASN A 417 -33.15 5.74 -4.94
CA ASN A 417 -32.27 4.72 -5.52
C ASN A 417 -30.73 4.92 -5.51
N PRO A 418 -29.97 3.90 -5.07
CA PRO A 418 -28.54 4.01 -4.78
C PRO A 418 -27.75 3.89 -6.08
N GLY A 419 -27.33 5.03 -6.61
CA GLY A 419 -26.38 5.11 -7.69
C GLY A 419 -24.97 4.80 -7.18
N THR A 420 -24.37 3.78 -7.76
CA THR A 420 -22.94 3.44 -7.73
C THR A 420 -22.09 4.71 -7.76
N ILE A 421 -21.41 5.04 -6.66
CA ILE A 421 -20.41 6.10 -6.63
C ILE A 421 -19.14 5.53 -7.28
N THR A 422 -19.05 5.63 -8.61
CA THR A 422 -17.79 5.59 -9.35
C THR A 422 -17.02 6.89 -9.11
N GLY A 423 -16.62 7.10 -7.86
CA GLY A 423 -15.62 8.09 -7.49
C GLY A 423 -14.25 7.54 -7.89
N ARG A 424 -13.89 7.64 -9.16
CA ARG A 424 -12.50 7.46 -9.60
C ARG A 424 -11.67 8.53 -8.92
N MET A 425 -11.02 8.17 -7.82
CA MET A 425 -9.88 8.88 -7.31
C MET A 425 -8.78 8.74 -8.37
N MET A 426 -8.71 9.67 -9.32
CA MET A 426 -7.53 9.79 -10.18
C MET A 426 -6.41 10.32 -9.30
N ILE A 427 -5.71 9.41 -8.63
CA ILE A 427 -4.33 9.67 -8.26
C ILE A 427 -3.60 9.66 -9.60
N GLY A 428 -3.23 10.85 -10.07
CA GLY A 428 -2.33 10.94 -11.22
C GLY A 428 -1.11 10.11 -10.92
N VAL A 429 -0.82 9.15 -11.80
CA VAL A 429 0.36 8.28 -11.72
C VAL A 429 1.58 9.20 -11.68
N GLY A 430 2.17 9.35 -10.51
CA GLY A 430 3.31 10.22 -10.27
C GLY A 430 4.52 9.39 -9.91
N ALA A 431 5.69 9.88 -10.28
CA ALA A 431 6.93 9.46 -9.66
C ALA A 431 7.10 10.16 -8.30
N MET A 432 7.75 9.49 -7.37
CA MET A 432 7.65 9.78 -5.95
C MET A 432 9.00 9.46 -5.30
N LEU A 433 9.37 10.08 -4.18
CA LEU A 433 10.69 9.86 -3.55
C LEU A 433 10.60 9.51 -2.07
N VAL A 434 11.55 8.71 -1.61
CA VAL A 434 11.71 8.33 -0.20
C VAL A 434 12.61 9.34 0.52
N ALA A 435 12.12 9.90 1.63
CA ALA A 435 12.89 10.76 2.56
C ALA A 435 12.50 10.45 4.02
N GLY A 436 13.31 9.72 4.77
CA GLY A 436 12.93 9.20 6.10
C GLY A 436 13.97 9.36 7.22
N PHE A 437 13.50 9.16 8.45
CA PHE A 437 14.27 8.97 9.68
C PHE A 437 14.79 7.51 9.74
N LEU A 438 15.79 7.23 8.91
CA LEU A 438 16.48 5.94 8.90
C LEU A 438 17.69 5.96 9.84
#